data_AF-A0A6P0K031-F1
#
_entry.id   AF-A0A6P0K031-F1
#
_cell.length_a   1.000
_cell.length_b   1.000
_cell.length_c   1.000
_cell.angle_alpha   90.00
_cell.angle_beta   90.00
_cell.angle_gamma   90.00
#
_symmetry.space_group_name_H-M   'P 1'
#
loop_
_entity.id
_entity.type
_entity.pdbx_description
1 polymer ?
#
loop_
_entity_poly.entity_id
_entity_poly.type
_entity_poly.pdbx_seq_one_letter_code
_entity_poly.pdbx_strand_id
1 'polypeptide(L)'
;EILTGAGFEHYEVSNYAREGYQCVHNRVYWQNQPYYGFGMGAASYTQGIRFTRPRTRREYYAWIEEGSKLGEERVTEQDQLLETLMLGLRLKAGVSLAQFDPNIKAKIEQTLQPYQQQGWVSLGERVALTDPEGFLFSNTILASLFEQFDLED
;
A
#
# COMPACT_ATOMS: atom_id res chain seq x y z
N GLU A 1 -20.39 12.32 0.17
CA GLU A 1 -21.66 12.91 0.65
C GLU A 1 -22.82 11.90 0.72
N ILE A 2 -23.21 11.23 -0.38
CA ILE A 2 -24.35 10.28 -0.35
C ILE A 2 -24.08 9.07 0.56
N LEU A 3 -22.97 8.35 0.34
CA LEU A 3 -22.65 7.15 1.11
C LEU A 3 -22.31 7.47 2.58
N THR A 4 -21.55 8.55 2.81
CA THR A 4 -21.23 9.02 4.16
C THR A 4 -22.46 9.47 4.93
N GLY A 5 -23.39 10.17 4.28
CA GLY A 5 -24.69 10.50 4.87
C GLY A 5 -25.57 9.30 5.17
N ALA A 6 -25.36 8.16 4.47
CA ALA A 6 -26.05 6.90 4.72
C ALA A 6 -25.36 6.00 5.77
N GLY A 7 -24.34 6.50 6.46
CA GLY A 7 -23.63 5.79 7.53
C GLY A 7 -22.52 4.85 7.05
N PHE A 8 -22.03 5.01 5.82
CA PHE A 8 -20.84 4.31 5.34
C PHE A 8 -19.59 5.18 5.53
N GLU A 9 -18.48 4.56 5.87
CA GLU A 9 -17.19 5.20 6.02
C GLU A 9 -16.33 4.96 4.78
N HIS A 10 -15.67 6.02 4.29
CA HIS A 10 -14.66 5.92 3.22
C HIS A 10 -13.35 5.38 3.81
N TYR A 11 -13.35 4.11 4.21
CA TYR A 11 -12.25 3.51 4.97
C TYR A 11 -10.99 3.26 4.13
N GLU A 12 -11.12 3.25 2.79
CA GLU A 12 -10.02 3.13 1.84
C GLU A 12 -10.29 3.90 0.53
N VAL A 13 -9.25 4.09 -0.28
CA VAL A 13 -9.24 4.93 -1.50
C VAL A 13 -10.32 4.62 -2.54
N SER A 14 -10.82 3.38 -2.58
CA SER A 14 -11.80 2.96 -3.62
C SER A 14 -13.06 2.32 -3.05
N ASN A 15 -13.25 2.30 -1.73
CA ASN A 15 -14.38 1.58 -1.15
C ASN A 15 -14.92 2.19 0.14
N TYR A 16 -16.20 1.96 0.35
CA TYR A 16 -16.96 2.41 1.50
C TYR A 16 -17.55 1.19 2.21
N ALA A 17 -17.58 1.20 3.53
CA ALA A 17 -18.21 0.16 4.31
C ALA A 17 -18.80 0.74 5.59
N ARG A 18 -19.79 0.05 6.16
CA ARG A 18 -20.20 0.33 7.53
C ARG A 18 -19.12 -0.18 8.50
N GLU A 19 -19.10 0.40 9.69
CA GLU A 19 -18.20 -0.06 10.74
C GLU A 19 -18.37 -1.57 11.00
N GLY A 20 -17.25 -2.29 11.07
CA GLY A 20 -17.21 -3.75 11.21
C GLY A 20 -17.42 -4.55 9.92
N TYR A 21 -17.73 -3.90 8.80
CA TYR A 21 -17.93 -4.55 7.49
C TYR A 21 -16.85 -4.19 6.47
N GLN A 22 -15.73 -3.62 6.91
CA GLN A 22 -14.60 -3.33 6.03
C GLN A 22 -14.02 -4.63 5.44
N CYS A 23 -13.68 -4.63 4.15
CA CYS A 23 -13.15 -5.81 3.47
C CYS A 23 -11.81 -6.22 4.09
N VAL A 24 -11.78 -7.37 4.77
CA VAL A 24 -10.56 -7.92 5.39
C VAL A 24 -9.47 -8.15 4.35
N HIS A 25 -9.84 -8.68 3.17
CA HIS A 25 -8.89 -8.98 2.09
C HIS A 25 -8.19 -7.71 1.56
N ASN A 26 -8.93 -6.63 1.29
CA ASN A 26 -8.33 -5.36 0.85
C ASN A 26 -7.41 -4.80 1.93
N ARG A 27 -7.82 -4.89 3.21
CA ARG A 27 -7.01 -4.40 4.33
C ARG A 27 -5.69 -5.14 4.46
N VAL A 28 -5.64 -6.45 4.23
CA VAL A 28 -4.37 -7.21 4.23
C VAL A 28 -3.40 -6.61 3.20
N TYR A 29 -3.86 -6.33 1.98
CA TYR A 29 -3.02 -5.70 0.96
C TYR A 29 -2.61 -4.28 1.32
N TRP A 30 -3.56 -3.44 1.75
CA TRP A 30 -3.26 -2.05 2.09
C TRP A 30 -2.39 -1.90 3.33
N GLN A 31 -2.42 -2.87 4.24
CA GLN A 31 -1.52 -2.91 5.40
C GLN A 31 -0.16 -3.55 5.09
N ASN A 32 0.11 -3.86 3.82
CA ASN A 32 1.32 -4.55 3.35
C ASN A 32 1.61 -5.84 4.16
N GLN A 33 0.56 -6.57 4.51
CA GLN A 33 0.69 -7.81 5.28
C GLN A 33 1.00 -9.00 4.35
N PRO A 34 1.69 -10.04 4.86
CA PRO A 34 1.91 -11.26 4.12
C PRO A 34 0.61 -11.93 3.63
N TYR A 35 0.63 -12.44 2.41
CA TYR A 35 -0.47 -13.19 1.80
C TYR A 35 0.03 -14.24 0.81
N TYR A 36 -0.77 -15.29 0.63
CA TYR A 36 -0.60 -16.28 -0.43
C TYR A 36 -1.69 -16.11 -1.49
N GLY A 37 -1.26 -15.96 -2.74
CA GLY A 37 -2.14 -16.04 -3.90
C GLY A 37 -2.00 -17.38 -4.61
N PHE A 38 -3.13 -17.89 -5.10
CA PHE A 38 -3.21 -19.18 -5.76
C PHE A 38 -3.80 -19.04 -7.17
N GLY A 39 -3.37 -19.93 -8.05
CA GLY A 39 -3.80 -19.95 -9.45
C GLY A 39 -2.91 -19.16 -10.41
N MET A 40 -3.26 -19.25 -11.69
CA MET A 40 -2.55 -18.61 -12.79
C MET A 40 -2.49 -17.08 -12.59
N GLY A 41 -1.30 -16.51 -12.73
CA GLY A 41 -1.06 -15.07 -12.59
C GLY A 41 -1.13 -14.52 -11.17
N ALA A 42 -1.37 -15.36 -10.15
CA ALA A 42 -1.43 -14.90 -8.78
C ALA A 42 -0.04 -14.48 -8.26
N ALA A 43 -0.02 -13.42 -7.46
CA ALA A 43 1.14 -13.00 -6.69
C ALA A 43 1.03 -13.52 -5.26
N SER A 44 2.16 -13.70 -4.59
CA SER A 44 2.24 -13.89 -3.15
C SER A 44 3.33 -12.99 -2.60
N TYR A 45 3.17 -12.60 -1.34
CA TYR A 45 4.16 -11.87 -0.59
C TYR A 45 4.23 -12.47 0.81
N THR A 46 5.34 -13.10 1.17
CA THR A 46 5.49 -13.77 2.46
C THR A 46 6.95 -13.79 2.87
N GLN A 47 7.22 -13.58 4.16
CA GLN A 47 8.58 -13.60 4.70
C GLN A 47 9.56 -12.67 3.96
N GLY A 48 9.07 -11.52 3.48
CA GLY A 48 9.88 -10.58 2.70
C GLY A 48 10.22 -11.05 1.28
N ILE A 49 9.60 -12.13 0.79
CA ILE A 49 9.78 -12.66 -0.56
C ILE A 49 8.54 -12.37 -1.38
N ARG A 50 8.72 -11.79 -2.57
CA ARG A 50 7.64 -11.64 -3.55
C ARG A 50 7.86 -12.61 -4.70
N PHE A 51 6.80 -13.30 -5.07
CA PHE A 51 6.82 -14.16 -6.25
C PHE A 51 5.46 -14.20 -6.94
N THR A 52 5.48 -14.48 -8.23
CA THR A 52 4.28 -14.59 -9.06
C THR A 52 4.22 -15.94 -9.78
N ARG A 53 3.04 -16.29 -10.24
CA ARG A 53 2.80 -17.47 -11.10
C ARG A 53 2.70 -17.02 -12.55
N PRO A 54 3.04 -17.90 -13.51
CA PRO A 54 2.86 -17.58 -14.92
C PRO A 54 1.44 -17.12 -15.23
N ARG A 55 1.32 -16.12 -16.11
CA ARG A 55 0.05 -15.44 -16.40
C ARG A 55 -0.73 -16.10 -17.52
N THR A 56 -0.06 -16.85 -18.39
CA THR A 56 -0.70 -17.57 -19.49
C THR A 56 -0.97 -19.02 -19.12
N ARG A 57 -2.06 -19.59 -19.65
CA ARG A 57 -2.43 -20.99 -19.36
C ARG A 57 -1.30 -21.95 -19.74
N ARG A 58 -0.71 -21.76 -20.93
CA ARG A 58 0.36 -22.62 -21.45
C ARG A 58 1.57 -22.64 -20.51
N GLU A 59 2.04 -21.47 -20.09
CA GLU A 59 3.19 -21.37 -19.17
C GLU A 59 2.83 -21.87 -17.78
N TYR A 60 1.60 -21.63 -17.31
CA TYR A 60 1.16 -22.09 -15.99
C TYR A 60 1.12 -23.61 -15.91
N TYR A 61 0.59 -24.29 -16.94
CA TYR A 61 0.59 -25.75 -16.99
C TYR A 61 2.01 -26.32 -17.08
N ALA A 62 2.87 -25.77 -17.94
CA ALA A 62 4.28 -26.19 -18.01
C ALA A 62 4.99 -26.02 -16.66
N TRP A 63 4.78 -24.89 -15.99
CA TRP A 63 5.34 -24.62 -14.67
C TRP A 63 4.85 -25.60 -13.59
N ILE A 64 3.59 -26.06 -13.65
CA ILE A 64 3.08 -27.11 -12.77
C ILE A 64 3.82 -28.43 -13.03
N GLU A 65 3.95 -28.82 -14.31
CA GLU A 65 4.64 -30.05 -14.72
C GLU A 65 6.13 -30.04 -14.32
N GLU A 66 6.77 -28.87 -14.31
CA GLU A 66 8.16 -28.66 -13.88
C GLU A 66 8.34 -28.56 -12.34
N GLY A 67 7.27 -28.79 -11.56
CA GLY A 67 7.32 -28.86 -10.10
C GLY A 67 7.01 -27.55 -9.38
N SER A 68 6.40 -26.58 -10.05
CA SER A 68 5.86 -25.35 -9.44
C SER A 68 6.88 -24.51 -8.66
N LYS A 69 8.10 -24.37 -9.19
CA LYS A 69 9.18 -23.60 -8.52
C LYS A 69 8.80 -22.14 -8.33
N LEU A 70 8.94 -21.64 -7.10
CA LEU A 70 8.64 -20.26 -6.75
C LEU A 70 9.87 -19.37 -6.86
N GLY A 71 9.65 -18.09 -7.11
CA GLY A 71 10.71 -17.09 -7.03
C GLY A 71 11.20 -16.90 -5.59
N GLU A 72 12.47 -16.52 -5.45
CA GLU A 72 13.14 -16.26 -4.17
C GLU A 72 13.57 -14.79 -4.01
N GLU A 73 13.02 -13.90 -4.84
CA GLU A 73 13.35 -12.48 -4.84
C GLU A 73 12.92 -11.83 -3.51
N ARG A 74 13.91 -11.41 -2.74
CA ARG A 74 13.71 -10.70 -1.47
C ARG A 74 13.46 -9.23 -1.77
N VAL A 75 12.39 -8.73 -1.17
CA VAL A 75 12.05 -7.31 -1.13
C VAL A 75 13.13 -6.60 -0.31
N THR A 76 13.69 -5.54 -0.85
CA THR A 76 14.70 -4.73 -0.15
C THR A 76 14.05 -3.92 0.97
N GLU A 77 14.84 -3.36 1.89
CA GLU A 77 14.30 -2.48 2.94
C GLU A 77 13.66 -1.21 2.36
N GLN A 78 14.21 -0.71 1.25
CA GLN A 78 13.69 0.44 0.52
C GLN A 78 12.37 0.11 -0.18
N ASP A 79 12.28 -1.02 -0.89
CA ASP A 79 11.02 -1.48 -1.47
C ASP A 79 9.95 -1.64 -0.38
N GLN A 80 10.32 -2.23 0.75
CA GLN A 80 9.42 -2.42 1.88
C GLN A 80 8.89 -1.09 2.42
N LEU A 81 9.74 -0.07 2.54
CA LEU A 81 9.36 1.28 2.93
C LEU A 81 8.39 1.90 1.92
N LEU A 82 8.77 1.94 0.65
CA LEU A 82 8.01 2.56 -0.43
C LEU A 82 6.64 1.90 -0.58
N GLU A 83 6.57 0.57 -0.49
CA GLU A 83 5.32 -0.17 -0.54
C GLU A 83 4.44 0.07 0.67
N THR A 84 5.03 0.14 1.86
CA THR A 84 4.27 0.41 3.09
C THR A 84 3.63 1.80 3.02
N LEU A 85 4.34 2.79 2.49
CA LEU A 85 3.79 4.13 2.25
C LEU A 85 2.73 4.10 1.15
N MET A 86 3.05 3.50 0.00
CA MET A 86 2.16 3.40 -1.15
C MET A 86 0.82 2.72 -0.79
N LEU A 87 0.89 1.55 -0.19
CA LEU A 87 -0.28 0.73 0.12
C LEU A 87 -1.03 1.30 1.34
N GLY A 88 -0.32 1.69 2.39
CA GLY A 88 -0.95 2.13 3.63
C GLY A 88 -1.64 3.49 3.52
N LEU A 89 -1.15 4.40 2.69
CA LEU A 89 -1.82 5.68 2.44
C LEU A 89 -3.14 5.54 1.67
N ARG A 90 -3.42 4.37 1.09
CA ARG A 90 -4.74 4.05 0.53
C ARG A 90 -5.79 3.75 1.60
N LEU A 91 -5.40 3.55 2.85
CA LEU A 91 -6.33 3.46 3.97
C LEU A 91 -6.59 4.85 4.55
N LYS A 92 -7.82 5.07 5.01
CA LYS A 92 -8.17 6.29 5.75
C LYS A 92 -7.38 6.43 7.04
N ALA A 93 -7.05 5.30 7.67
CA ALA A 93 -6.18 5.25 8.84
C ALA A 93 -4.72 5.60 8.52
N GLY A 94 -4.30 5.55 7.25
CA GLY A 94 -2.95 5.85 6.82
C GLY A 94 -1.89 4.92 7.44
N VAL A 95 -0.68 5.45 7.62
CA VAL A 95 0.53 4.72 8.04
C VAL A 95 1.02 5.23 9.41
N SER A 96 1.44 4.33 10.30
CA SER A 96 2.05 4.71 11.57
C SER A 96 3.47 5.20 11.33
N LEU A 97 3.85 6.37 11.86
CA LEU A 97 5.24 6.83 11.78
C LEU A 97 6.14 6.17 12.83
N ALA A 98 5.56 5.55 13.86
CA ALA A 98 6.32 4.89 14.93
C ALA A 98 7.08 3.63 14.47
N GLN A 99 6.77 3.11 13.27
CA GLN A 99 7.44 1.94 12.71
C GLN A 99 8.72 2.29 11.93
N PHE A 100 8.97 3.57 11.69
CA PHE A 100 10.13 4.06 10.95
C PHE A 100 11.17 4.64 11.91
N ASP A 101 12.43 4.59 11.53
CA ASP A 101 13.48 5.28 12.28
C ASP A 101 13.32 6.81 12.17
N PRO A 102 13.96 7.59 13.07
CA PRO A 102 13.80 9.03 13.10
C PRO A 102 14.17 9.76 11.81
N ASN A 103 15.14 9.27 11.04
CA ASN A 103 15.58 9.93 9.80
C ASN A 103 14.55 9.72 8.69
N ILE A 104 14.07 8.48 8.52
CA ILE A 104 12.99 8.18 7.56
C ILE A 104 11.73 8.96 7.94
N LYS A 105 11.38 8.98 9.23
CA LYS A 105 10.22 9.75 9.72
C LYS A 105 10.34 11.24 9.36
N ALA A 106 11.47 11.87 9.68
CA ALA A 106 11.68 13.28 9.38
C ALA A 106 11.63 13.57 7.87
N LYS A 107 12.17 12.66 7.05
CA LYS A 107 12.11 12.75 5.59
C LYS A 107 10.67 12.66 5.08
N ILE A 108 9.87 11.69 5.56
CA ILE A 108 8.44 11.60 5.23
C ILE A 108 7.70 12.89 5.60
N GLU A 109 7.89 13.39 6.82
CA GLU A 109 7.25 14.61 7.31
C GLU A 109 7.62 15.83 6.45
N GLN A 110 8.90 15.97 6.11
CA GLN A 110 9.40 17.04 5.24
C GLN A 110 8.81 16.95 3.83
N THR A 111 8.80 15.76 3.22
CA THR A 111 8.22 15.53 1.89
C THR A 111 6.74 15.88 1.86
N LEU A 112 6.01 15.60 2.94
CA LEU A 112 4.56 15.74 3.00
C LEU A 112 4.05 17.07 3.55
N GLN A 113 4.93 17.89 4.11
CA GLN A 113 4.60 19.20 4.66
C GLN A 113 3.83 20.11 3.66
N PRO A 114 4.20 20.19 2.35
CA PRO A 114 3.45 21.01 1.40
C PRO A 114 2.00 20.53 1.22
N TYR A 115 1.78 19.22 1.23
CA TYR A 115 0.44 18.62 1.10
C TYR A 115 -0.38 18.73 2.38
N GLN A 116 0.27 18.76 3.54
CA GLN A 116 -0.38 19.09 4.81
C GLN A 116 -0.92 20.53 4.79
N GLN A 117 -0.14 21.49 4.29
CA GLN A 117 -0.57 22.89 4.17
C GLN A 117 -1.76 23.06 3.20
N GLN A 118 -1.84 22.22 2.17
CA GLN A 118 -2.99 22.15 1.25
C GLN A 118 -4.21 21.41 1.83
N GLY A 119 -4.07 20.79 3.01
CA GLY A 119 -5.13 19.99 3.63
C GLY A 119 -5.34 18.62 3.00
N TRP A 120 -4.41 18.12 2.19
CA TRP A 120 -4.49 16.81 1.53
C TRP A 120 -3.94 15.68 2.40
N VAL A 121 -3.07 16.02 3.35
CA VAL A 121 -2.43 15.08 4.27
C VAL A 121 -2.63 15.55 5.70
N SER A 122 -2.92 14.60 6.59
CA SER A 122 -2.83 14.78 8.04
C SER A 122 -1.50 14.19 8.53
N LEU A 123 -0.70 14.99 9.23
CA LEU A 123 0.56 14.57 9.85
C LEU A 123 0.44 14.63 11.38
N GLY A 124 0.80 13.53 12.04
CA GLY A 124 0.83 13.36 13.48
C GLY A 124 1.59 12.09 13.86
N GLU A 125 1.10 11.31 14.82
CA GLU A 125 1.65 9.95 15.07
C GLU A 125 1.49 9.02 13.86
N ARG A 126 0.50 9.31 13.03
CA ARG A 126 0.24 8.66 11.75
C ARG A 126 0.25 9.72 10.66
N VAL A 127 0.58 9.27 9.46
CA VAL A 127 0.35 10.02 8.23
C VAL A 127 -0.83 9.42 7.49
N ALA A 128 -1.82 10.25 7.13
CA ALA A 128 -3.02 9.80 6.45
C ALA A 128 -3.47 10.81 5.39
N LEU A 129 -4.07 10.31 4.32
CA LEU A 129 -4.70 11.15 3.31
C LEU A 129 -6.06 11.65 3.80
N THR A 130 -6.36 12.91 3.52
CA THR A 130 -7.68 13.48 3.81
C THR A 130 -8.69 13.02 2.75
N ASP A 131 -9.98 13.15 3.09
CA ASP A 131 -11.08 12.75 2.22
C ASP A 131 -11.94 14.01 1.98
N PRO A 132 -12.23 14.39 0.73
CA PRO A 132 -11.90 13.68 -0.51
C PRO A 132 -10.55 14.03 -1.16
N GLU A 133 -9.99 15.21 -0.91
CA GLU A 133 -8.90 15.76 -1.73
C GLU A 133 -7.61 14.93 -1.64
N GLY A 134 -7.24 14.50 -0.44
CA GLY A 134 -6.05 13.65 -0.24
C GLY A 134 -6.13 12.35 -1.03
N PHE A 135 -7.27 11.67 -1.03
CA PHE A 135 -7.48 10.46 -1.84
C PHE A 135 -7.50 10.77 -3.33
N LEU A 136 -8.16 11.84 -3.76
CA LEU A 136 -8.23 12.25 -5.16
C LEU A 136 -6.84 12.52 -5.76
N PHE A 137 -5.95 13.15 -4.98
CA PHE A 137 -4.59 13.49 -5.40
C PHE A 137 -3.52 12.54 -4.85
N SER A 138 -3.92 11.35 -4.38
CA SER A 138 -3.03 10.37 -3.77
C SER A 138 -1.81 10.02 -4.63
N ASN A 139 -1.98 9.86 -5.94
CA ASN A 139 -0.86 9.54 -6.85
C ASN A 139 0.20 10.64 -6.89
N THR A 140 -0.19 11.92 -6.82
CA THR A 140 0.76 13.05 -6.77
C THR A 140 1.59 13.00 -5.49
N ILE A 141 0.93 12.74 -4.36
CA ILE A 141 1.58 12.67 -3.04
C ILE A 141 2.55 11.48 -2.98
N LEU A 142 2.11 10.32 -3.51
CA LEU A 142 2.93 9.12 -3.59
C LEU A 142 4.14 9.31 -4.52
N ALA A 143 3.97 9.96 -5.66
CA ALA A 143 5.07 10.25 -6.57
C ALA A 143 6.17 11.06 -5.89
N SER A 144 5.82 12.09 -5.10
CA SER A 144 6.81 12.86 -4.36
C SER A 144 7.51 12.08 -3.26
N LEU A 145 6.83 11.14 -2.59
CA LEU A 145 7.51 10.20 -1.68
C LEU A 145 8.52 9.33 -2.44
N PHE A 146 8.11 8.74 -3.56
CA PHE A 146 8.98 7.89 -4.37
C PHE A 146 10.20 8.67 -4.87
N GLU A 147 10.01 9.85 -5.44
CA GLU A 147 11.13 10.70 -5.88
C GLU A 147 12.13 10.98 -4.76
N GLN A 148 11.68 11.21 -3.52
CA GLN A 148 12.59 11.49 -2.42
C GLN A 148 13.35 10.24 -1.94
N PHE A 149 12.78 9.05 -2.06
CA PHE A 149 13.39 7.81 -1.58
C PHE A 149 14.11 7.00 -2.68
N ASP A 150 13.75 7.13 -3.95
CA ASP A 150 14.41 6.46 -5.10
C ASP A 150 15.66 7.19 -5.59
N LEU A 151 15.83 8.49 -5.32
CA LEU A 151 16.99 9.27 -5.78
C LEU A 151 18.29 9.02 -4.97
N GLU A 152 18.29 8.06 -4.04
CA GLU A 152 19.44 7.76 -3.16
C GLU A 152 20.18 6.45 -3.51
N ASP A 153 19.84 5.79 -4.63
CA ASP A 153 20.61 4.67 -5.21
C ASP A 153 21.63 5.09 -6.28
#